data_AF-A0AA41FH60-F1
#
_entry.id   AF-A0AA41FH60-F1
#
_cell.length_a   1.000
_cell.length_b   1.000
_cell.length_c   1.000
_cell.angle_alpha   90.00
_cell.angle_beta   90.00
_cell.angle_gamma   90.00
#
_symmetry.space_group_name_H-M   'P 1'
#
loop_
_entity.id
_entity.type
_entity.pdbx_description
1 polymer ?
#
loop_
_entity_poly.entity_id
_entity_poly.type
_entity_poly.pdbx_seq_one_letter_code
_entity_poly.pdbx_strand_id
1 'polypeptide(L)'
;MFYIIVLLFVISCTYVCLSIGCELRNYKSGHMFIRAFQAKTTYQRFFTLLYRQDQIKRRDMKKLTYIGYVGVVLSTAALIIIVIISVYLSFKNNVNVAYILALFEMWGMISSLWGILAMIIQGIDSLLNRFH
;
A
#
# COMPACT_ATOMS: atom_id res chain seq x y z
N MET A 1 1.58 -17.64 19.91
CA MET A 1 2.69 -16.68 19.75
C MET A 1 3.23 -16.65 18.32
N PHE A 2 3.60 -17.79 17.73
CA PHE A 2 4.06 -17.89 16.34
C PHE A 2 3.10 -17.21 15.31
N TYR A 3 1.81 -17.52 15.36
CA TYR A 3 0.81 -16.94 14.44
C TYR A 3 0.67 -15.41 14.53
N ILE A 4 0.86 -14.84 15.71
CA ILE A 4 0.80 -13.38 15.91
C ILE A 4 1.99 -12.72 15.22
N ILE A 5 3.18 -13.32 15.32
CA ILE A 5 4.39 -12.84 14.64
C ILE A 5 4.22 -12.91 13.12
N VAL A 6 3.67 -14.03 12.60
CA VAL A 6 3.38 -14.18 11.17
C VAL A 6 2.41 -13.10 10.69
N LEU A 7 1.32 -12.84 11.41
CA LEU A 7 0.35 -11.79 11.06
C LEU A 7 0.99 -10.40 11.05
N LEU A 8 1.80 -10.08 12.06
CA LEU A 8 2.52 -8.80 12.10
C LEU A 8 3.48 -8.66 10.91
N PHE A 9 4.17 -9.73 10.54
CA PHE A 9 5.06 -9.75 9.38
C PHE A 9 4.28 -9.55 8.08
N VAL A 10 3.17 -10.28 7.87
CA VAL A 10 2.30 -10.15 6.68
C VAL A 10 1.76 -8.72 6.55
N ILE A 11 1.24 -8.15 7.63
CA ILE A 11 0.72 -6.78 7.65
C ILE A 11 1.84 -5.80 7.30
N SER A 12 3.02 -5.93 7.92
CA SER A 12 4.15 -5.04 7.68
C SER A 12 4.62 -5.10 6.23
N CYS A 13 4.86 -6.30 5.68
CA CYS A 13 5.25 -6.50 4.29
C CYS A 13 4.21 -5.93 3.32
N THR A 14 2.93 -6.13 3.61
CA THR A 14 1.82 -5.62 2.78
C THR A 14 1.85 -4.10 2.68
N TYR A 15 1.96 -3.40 3.81
CA TYR A 15 2.02 -1.94 3.82
C TYR A 15 3.32 -1.39 3.23
N VAL A 16 4.44 -2.11 3.37
CA VAL A 16 5.68 -1.77 2.65
C VAL A 16 5.46 -1.85 1.14
N CYS A 17 4.92 -2.94 0.61
CA CYS A 17 4.62 -3.07 -0.82
C CYS A 17 3.66 -1.99 -1.34
N LEU A 18 2.59 -1.71 -0.59
CA LEU A 18 1.64 -0.65 -0.94
C LEU A 18 2.26 0.75 -0.89
N SER A 19 3.18 0.99 0.06
CA SER A 19 3.87 2.28 0.17
C SER A 19 4.78 2.54 -1.03
N ILE A 20 5.40 1.51 -1.59
CA ILE A 20 6.20 1.61 -2.83
C ILE A 20 5.30 1.98 -4.01
N GLY A 21 4.07 1.45 -4.03
CA GLY A 21 3.05 1.85 -4.99
C GLY A 21 2.61 3.31 -4.86
N CYS A 22 2.99 4.03 -3.81
CA CYS A 22 2.71 5.46 -3.65
C CYS A 22 3.88 6.36 -4.11
N GLU A 23 5.00 5.77 -4.56
CA GLU A 23 6.25 6.46 -4.89
C GLU A 23 6.14 7.27 -6.19
N LEU A 24 6.29 8.60 -6.09
CA LEU A 24 6.42 9.48 -7.25
C LEU A 24 7.87 9.45 -7.78
N ARG A 25 8.12 8.74 -8.89
CA ARG A 25 9.45 8.75 -9.53
C ARG A 25 9.62 9.98 -10.40
N ASN A 26 10.67 10.75 -10.11
CA ASN A 26 10.94 12.01 -10.80
C ASN A 26 11.98 11.82 -11.90
N TYR A 27 11.55 11.56 -13.14
CA TYR A 27 12.37 11.85 -14.31
C TYR A 27 11.73 12.98 -15.12
N LYS A 28 12.47 14.08 -15.26
CA LYS A 28 12.22 15.34 -16.01
C LYS A 28 10.88 16.08 -15.87
N SER A 29 9.75 15.46 -15.54
CA SER A 29 8.46 16.15 -15.37
C SER A 29 7.43 15.41 -14.52
N GLY A 30 7.76 14.25 -13.94
CA GLY A 30 6.84 13.44 -13.13
C GLY A 30 6.18 12.34 -13.96
N HIS A 31 4.97 11.95 -13.58
CA HIS A 31 4.17 10.96 -14.30
C HIS A 31 3.31 11.63 -15.37
N MET A 32 3.23 11.04 -16.57
CA MET A 32 2.46 11.61 -17.70
C MET A 32 0.97 11.32 -17.56
N PHE A 33 0.62 10.08 -17.22
CA PHE A 33 -0.75 9.60 -17.12
C PHE A 33 -1.22 9.46 -15.67
N ILE A 34 -0.29 9.25 -14.73
CA ILE A 34 -0.62 8.99 -13.33
C ILE A 34 -0.69 10.30 -12.55
N ARG A 35 -1.91 10.66 -12.12
CA ARG A 35 -2.11 11.83 -11.29
C ARG A 35 -1.52 11.62 -9.90
N ALA A 36 -0.99 12.70 -9.34
CA ALA A 36 -0.55 12.76 -7.96
C ALA A 36 -1.22 13.93 -7.22
N PHE A 37 -1.37 13.82 -5.91
CA PHE A 37 -1.96 14.85 -5.06
C PHE A 37 -1.10 15.06 -3.81
N GLN A 38 -1.25 16.21 -3.17
CA GLN A 38 -0.48 16.53 -1.97
C GLN A 38 -1.09 15.88 -0.72
N ALA A 39 -0.27 15.24 0.09
CA ALA A 39 -0.63 14.62 1.36
C ALA A 39 -1.05 15.69 2.38
N LYS A 40 -2.35 15.72 2.70
CA LYS A 40 -2.93 16.67 3.66
C LYS A 40 -3.00 16.11 5.07
N THR A 41 -3.26 14.81 5.21
CA THR A 41 -3.46 14.16 6.52
C THR A 41 -2.19 13.49 7.05
N THR A 42 -2.11 13.28 8.37
CA THR A 42 -0.98 12.56 9.00
C THR A 42 -0.83 11.14 8.45
N TYR A 43 -1.96 10.46 8.22
CA TYR A 43 -1.98 9.13 7.61
C TYR A 43 -1.38 9.13 6.20
N GLN A 44 -1.76 10.10 5.36
CA GLN A 44 -1.18 10.26 4.03
C GLN A 44 0.33 10.57 4.11
N ARG A 45 0.72 11.45 5.04
CA ARG A 45 2.13 11.82 5.24
C ARG A 45 2.99 10.65 5.69
N PHE A 46 2.45 9.69 6.44
CA PHE A 46 3.18 8.49 6.84
C PHE A 46 3.77 7.74 5.64
N PHE A 47 2.98 7.55 4.57
CA PHE A 47 3.46 6.90 3.34
C PHE A 47 4.52 7.71 2.60
N THR A 48 4.61 9.01 2.87
CA THR A 48 5.66 9.88 2.31
C THR A 48 6.95 9.89 3.15
N LEU A 49 6.95 9.34 4.37
CA LEU A 49 8.12 9.30 5.27
C LEU A 49 9.12 8.20 4.91
N LEU A 50 8.67 7.16 4.19
CA LEU A 50 9.53 6.08 3.71
C LEU A 50 10.44 6.50 2.53
N TYR A 51 10.52 7.81 2.26
CA TYR A 51 11.13 8.38 1.07
C TYR A 51 12.51 9.00 1.33
N ARG A 52 13.44 8.87 0.35
CA ARG A 52 14.78 9.48 0.38
C ARG A 52 14.78 10.92 -0.15
N GLN A 53 14.79 11.89 0.76
CA GLN A 53 14.55 13.32 0.48
C GLN A 53 15.48 13.98 -0.57
N ASP A 54 16.62 13.38 -0.87
CA ASP A 54 17.64 13.85 -1.83
C ASP A 54 17.20 13.73 -3.30
N GLN A 55 16.25 12.85 -3.63
CA GLN A 55 15.87 12.57 -5.03
C GLN A 55 14.57 13.28 -5.50
N ILE A 56 13.86 14.01 -4.62
CA ILE A 56 12.62 14.73 -4.97
C ILE A 56 12.87 16.24 -5.04
N LYS A 57 12.33 16.90 -6.08
CA LYS A 57 12.26 18.37 -6.14
C LYS A 57 11.42 18.87 -4.97
N ARG A 58 11.82 19.97 -4.31
CA ARG A 58 11.06 20.53 -3.17
C ARG A 58 9.55 20.71 -3.41
N ARG A 59 9.16 21.02 -4.65
CA ARG A 59 7.75 21.20 -5.09
C ARG A 59 6.92 19.90 -5.14
N ASP A 60 7.60 18.76 -5.22
CA ASP A 60 7.02 17.42 -5.36
C ASP A 60 7.08 16.65 -4.03
N MET A 61 7.67 17.25 -2.98
CA MET A 61 7.65 16.69 -1.63
C MET A 61 6.21 16.52 -1.13
N LYS A 62 5.97 15.41 -0.44
CA LYS A 62 4.67 15.05 0.13
C LYS A 62 3.57 14.82 -0.91
N LYS A 63 3.90 14.46 -2.15
CA LYS A 63 2.92 14.00 -3.13
C LYS A 63 2.77 12.48 -3.07
N LEU A 64 1.54 12.01 -3.30
CA LEU A 64 1.16 10.61 -3.39
C LEU A 64 0.50 10.37 -4.75
N THR A 65 0.78 9.22 -5.37
CA THR A 65 0.06 8.81 -6.58
C THR A 65 -1.32 8.27 -6.22
N TYR A 66 -2.32 8.61 -7.05
CA TYR A 66 -3.69 8.15 -6.81
C TYR A 66 -3.79 6.62 -6.81
N ILE A 67 -3.07 5.95 -7.73
CA ILE A 67 -3.10 4.49 -7.88
C ILE A 67 -2.57 3.75 -6.64
N GLY A 68 -1.47 4.23 -6.05
CA GLY A 68 -0.94 3.68 -4.81
C GLY A 68 -1.86 3.92 -3.63
N TYR A 69 -2.31 5.17 -3.48
CA TYR A 69 -3.14 5.55 -2.34
C TYR A 69 -4.51 4.87 -2.33
N VAL A 70 -5.13 4.66 -3.50
CA VAL A 70 -6.37 3.86 -3.62
C VAL A 70 -6.14 2.43 -3.12
N GLY A 71 -5.00 1.82 -3.48
CA GLY A 71 -4.62 0.50 -2.98
C GLY A 71 -4.50 0.45 -1.46
N VAL A 72 -3.86 1.45 -0.86
CA VAL A 72 -3.77 1.59 0.59
C VAL A 72 -5.15 1.67 1.23
N VAL A 73 -6.03 2.57 0.75
CA VAL A 73 -7.37 2.76 1.33
C VAL A 73 -8.22 1.50 1.23
N LEU A 74 -8.26 0.86 0.06
CA LEU A 74 -9.03 -0.37 -0.15
C LEU A 74 -8.48 -1.52 0.70
N SER A 75 -7.15 -1.67 0.76
CA SER A 75 -6.51 -2.70 1.58
C SER A 75 -6.78 -2.50 3.08
N THR A 76 -6.68 -1.27 3.58
CA THR A 76 -7.01 -0.96 4.98
C THR A 76 -8.49 -1.20 5.29
N ALA A 77 -9.41 -0.81 4.40
CA ALA A 77 -10.84 -1.09 4.58
C ALA A 77 -11.13 -2.59 4.63
N ALA A 78 -10.51 -3.38 3.73
CA ALA A 78 -10.64 -4.84 3.73
C ALA A 78 -10.08 -5.46 5.02
N LEU A 79 -8.93 -4.98 5.51
CA LEU A 79 -8.34 -5.44 6.76
C LEU A 79 -9.27 -5.22 7.96
N ILE A 80 -9.91 -4.05 8.05
CA ILE A 80 -10.87 -3.74 9.11
C ILE A 80 -12.03 -4.73 9.08
N ILE A 81 -12.57 -5.03 7.89
CA ILE A 81 -13.66 -6.01 7.73
C ILE A 81 -13.20 -7.40 8.19
N ILE A 82 -12.01 -7.84 7.79
CA ILE A 82 -11.45 -9.15 8.19
C ILE A 82 -11.30 -9.24 9.70
N VAL A 83 -10.83 -8.17 10.36
CA VAL A 83 -10.71 -8.11 11.82
C VAL A 83 -12.08 -8.21 12.49
N ILE A 84 -13.09 -7.48 12.01
CA ILE A 84 -14.46 -7.53 12.55
C ILE A 84 -15.04 -8.94 12.44
N ILE A 85 -14.91 -9.58 11.27
CA ILE A 85 -15.37 -10.96 11.05
C ILE A 85 -14.65 -11.93 11.98
N SER A 86 -13.33 -11.79 12.14
CA SER A 86 -12.51 -12.65 13.02
C SER A 86 -12.95 -12.55 14.48
N VAL A 87 -13.23 -11.34 14.95
CA VAL A 87 -13.74 -11.08 16.31
C VAL A 87 -15.14 -11.65 16.48
N TYR A 88 -16.04 -11.44 15.51
CA TYR A 88 -17.40 -11.99 15.54
C TYR A 88 -17.42 -13.53 15.61
N LEU A 89 -16.60 -14.20 14.80
CA LEU A 89 -16.46 -15.66 14.81
C LEU A 89 -15.91 -16.17 16.15
N SER A 90 -15.05 -15.37 16.78
CA SER A 90 -14.52 -15.64 18.13
C SER A 90 -15.60 -15.63 19.20
N PHE A 91 -16.56 -14.70 19.14
CA PHE A 91 -17.69 -14.69 20.07
C PHE A 91 -18.65 -15.87 19.90
N LYS A 92 -18.74 -16.46 18.70
CA LYS A 92 -19.61 -17.61 18.43
C LYS A 92 -18.97 -18.96 18.77
N ASN A 93 -17.75 -18.99 19.33
CA ASN A 93 -16.95 -20.21 19.54
C ASN A 93 -16.80 -21.09 18.28
N ASN A 94 -16.96 -20.50 17.09
CA ASN A 94 -16.85 -21.18 15.80
C ASN A 94 -15.55 -20.73 15.10
N VAL A 95 -14.45 -20.77 15.85
CA VAL A 95 -13.16 -20.24 15.41
C VAL A 95 -12.35 -21.34 14.75
N ASN A 96 -12.41 -21.37 13.43
CA ASN A 96 -11.38 -22.06 12.68
C ASN A 96 -10.19 -21.10 12.48
N VAL A 97 -9.17 -21.24 13.34
CA VAL A 97 -7.96 -20.39 13.31
C VAL A 97 -7.25 -20.46 11.96
N ALA A 98 -7.24 -21.64 11.31
CA ALA A 98 -6.64 -21.80 9.98
C ALA A 98 -7.41 -21.01 8.90
N TYR A 99 -8.74 -20.96 8.99
CA TYR A 99 -9.55 -20.15 8.09
C TYR A 99 -9.28 -18.64 8.25
N ILE A 100 -9.15 -18.16 9.48
CA ILE A 100 -8.81 -16.76 9.76
C ILE A 100 -7.41 -16.43 9.20
N LEU A 101 -6.41 -17.28 9.46
CA LEU A 101 -5.07 -17.11 8.90
C LEU A 101 -5.09 -17.06 7.37
N ALA A 102 -5.81 -17.96 6.72
CA ALA A 102 -5.94 -17.97 5.25
C ALA A 102 -6.57 -16.66 4.72
N LEU A 103 -7.55 -16.07 5.41
CA LEU A 103 -8.12 -14.78 5.03
C LEU A 103 -7.09 -13.65 5.10
N PHE A 104 -6.29 -13.60 6.17
CA PHE A 104 -5.22 -12.61 6.31
C PHE A 104 -4.11 -12.81 5.26
N GLU A 105 -3.72 -14.04 4.97
CA GLU A 105 -2.73 -14.35 3.94
C GLU A 105 -3.21 -13.97 2.54
N MET A 106 -4.45 -14.32 2.18
CA MET A 106 -5.05 -13.90 0.90
C MET A 106 -5.13 -12.37 0.78
N TRP A 107 -5.57 -11.69 1.83
CA TRP A 107 -5.58 -10.23 1.87
C TRP A 107 -4.19 -9.64 1.66
N GLY A 108 -3.18 -10.17 2.36
CA GLY A 108 -1.80 -9.72 2.26
C GLY A 108 -1.22 -9.93 0.86
N MET A 109 -1.48 -11.08 0.24
CA MET A 109 -1.05 -11.38 -1.14
C MET A 109 -1.67 -10.42 -2.15
N ILE A 110 -3.00 -10.24 -2.13
CA ILE A 110 -3.70 -9.36 -3.09
C ILE A 110 -3.24 -7.91 -2.92
N SER A 111 -3.13 -7.44 -1.68
CA SER A 111 -2.72 -6.08 -1.36
C SER A 111 -1.27 -5.81 -1.76
N SER A 112 -0.37 -6.77 -1.51
CA SER A 112 1.04 -6.67 -1.93
C SER A 112 1.17 -6.68 -3.45
N LEU A 113 0.41 -7.53 -4.14
CA LEU A 113 0.36 -7.58 -5.60
C LEU A 113 -0.08 -6.24 -6.19
N TRP A 114 -1.08 -5.59 -5.58
CA TRP A 114 -1.49 -4.25 -5.99
C TRP A 114 -0.37 -3.22 -5.85
N GLY A 115 0.36 -3.22 -4.73
CA GLY A 115 1.50 -2.33 -4.51
C GLY A 115 2.59 -2.50 -5.58
N ILE A 116 2.92 -3.76 -5.90
CA ILE A 116 3.88 -4.10 -6.96
C ILE A 116 3.37 -3.66 -8.33
N LEU A 117 2.12 -3.94 -8.66
CA LEU A 117 1.50 -3.56 -9.93
C LEU A 117 1.49 -2.04 -10.10
N ALA A 118 1.12 -1.31 -9.04
CA ALA A 118 1.15 0.15 -9.02
C ALA A 118 2.58 0.66 -9.29
N MET A 119 3.60 0.06 -8.67
CA MET A 119 5.00 0.40 -8.93
C MET A 119 5.39 0.15 -10.40
N ILE A 120 5.01 -0.99 -10.97
CA ILE A 120 5.31 -1.32 -12.38
C ILE A 120 4.65 -0.29 -13.31
N ILE A 121 3.36 0.01 -13.10
CA ILE A 121 2.62 0.99 -13.91
C ILE A 121 3.28 2.38 -13.82
N GLN A 122 3.68 2.79 -12.62
CA GLN A 122 4.44 4.04 -12.40
C GLN A 122 5.81 4.02 -13.08
N GLY A 123 6.52 2.89 -13.03
CA GLY A 123 7.79 2.72 -13.72
C GLY A 123 7.67 2.85 -15.23
N ILE A 124 6.66 2.20 -15.83
CA ILE A 124 6.38 2.26 -17.27
C ILE A 124 6.02 3.70 -17.66
N ASP A 125 5.12 4.34 -16.93
CA ASP A 125 4.71 5.72 -17.18
C ASP A 125 5.91 6.69 -17.10
N SER A 126 6.78 6.51 -16.11
CA SER A 126 8.01 7.31 -15.99
C SER A 126 9.00 7.06 -17.13
N LEU A 127 9.06 5.84 -17.68
CA LEU A 127 9.90 5.52 -18.84
C LEU A 127 9.34 6.13 -20.11
N LEU A 128 8.03 6.04 -20.35
CA LEU A 128 7.37 6.66 -21.50
C LEU A 128 7.59 8.17 -21.51
N ASN A 129 7.50 8.81 -20.34
CA ASN A 129 7.77 10.25 -20.19
C ASN A 129 9.24 10.64 -20.43
N ARG A 130 10.17 9.68 -20.51
CA ARG A 130 11.58 9.93 -20.85
C ARG A 130 11.85 9.93 -22.36
N PHE A 131 11.05 9.17 -23.12
CA PHE A 131 11.23 8.98 -24.56
C PHE A 131 10.37 9.93 -25.42
N HIS A 132 9.53 10.74 -24.78
CA HIS A 132 8.75 11.83 -25.39
C HIS A 132 9.35 13.18 -24.99
#